data_AF-A0A7V0WCD6-F1
#
_entry.id   AF-A0A7V0WCD6-F1
#
_cell.length_a   1.000
_cell.length_b   1.000
_cell.length_c   1.000
_cell.angle_alpha   90.00
_cell.angle_beta   90.00
_cell.angle_gamma   90.00
#
_symmetry.space_group_name_H-M   'P 1'
#
loop_
_entity.id
_entity.type
_entity.pdbx_description
1 polymer ?
#
loop_
_entity_poly.entity_id
_entity_poly.type
_entity_poly.pdbx_seq_one_letter_code
_entity_poly.pdbx_strand_id
1 'polypeptide(L)'
;MVPKYVVYLFFSLGLFSALAFRALIVFQHLEPGWFRPVWYIAVIGYFFFFLYRFKISKKRKNAIADYRLIEKIKTNACLSDEDRGVLLYLLSSITVSLEDINYAIIFVLSIVAVAGDIILTVWK
;
A
#
# COMPACT_ATOMS: atom_id res chain seq x y z
N MET A 1 -19.11 0.92 -3.35
CA MET A 1 -17.85 1.56 -2.91
C MET A 1 -17.22 0.71 -1.79
N VAL A 2 -15.89 0.64 -1.68
CA VAL A 2 -15.26 -0.06 -0.55
C VAL A 2 -15.46 0.78 0.72
N PRO A 3 -15.88 0.18 1.85
CA PRO A 3 -16.09 0.94 3.08
C PRO A 3 -14.79 1.60 3.59
N LYS A 4 -14.90 2.83 4.11
CA LYS A 4 -13.75 3.61 4.61
C LYS A 4 -12.93 2.86 5.66
N TYR A 5 -13.58 2.13 6.57
CA TYR A 5 -12.89 1.35 7.60
C TYR A 5 -11.98 0.25 7.02
N VAL A 6 -12.35 -0.36 5.89
CA VAL A 6 -11.52 -1.37 5.21
C VAL A 6 -10.26 -0.71 4.64
N VAL A 7 -10.42 0.49 4.07
CA VAL A 7 -9.29 1.27 3.54
C VAL A 7 -8.31 1.62 4.67
N TYR A 8 -8.81 2.12 5.80
CA TYR A 8 -7.96 2.43 6.97
C TYR A 8 -7.31 1.21 7.57
N LEU A 9 -8.03 0.08 7.69
CA LEU A 9 -7.48 -1.17 8.22
C LEU A 9 -6.27 -1.64 7.39
N PHE A 10 -6.45 -1.76 6.07
CA PHE A 10 -5.36 -2.20 5.21
C PHE A 10 -4.24 -1.15 5.11
N PHE A 11 -4.56 0.14 5.18
CA PHE A 11 -3.54 1.20 5.29
C PHE A 11 -2.67 1.01 6.55
N SER A 12 -3.30 0.89 7.72
CA SER A 12 -2.59 0.68 8.99
C SER A 12 -1.79 -0.61 8.97
N LEU A 13 -2.34 -1.69 8.44
CA LEU A 13 -1.67 -2.98 8.34
C LEU A 13 -0.42 -2.91 7.45
N GLY A 14 -0.50 -2.23 6.30
CA GLY A 14 0.68 -1.96 5.47
C GLY A 14 1.71 -1.09 6.18
N LEU A 15 1.27 -0.05 6.88
CA LEU A 15 2.15 0.86 7.62
C LEU A 15 2.90 0.16 8.76
N PHE A 16 2.20 -0.61 9.60
CA PHE A 16 2.80 -1.36 10.71
C PHE A 16 3.77 -2.43 10.21
N SER A 17 3.45 -3.14 9.13
CA SER A 17 4.38 -4.10 8.55
C SER A 17 5.63 -3.42 7.99
N ALA A 18 5.49 -2.27 7.34
CA ALA A 18 6.63 -1.52 6.86
C ALA A 18 7.53 -1.07 8.01
N LEU A 19 6.93 -0.51 9.06
CA LEU A 19 7.60 -0.14 10.31
C LEU A 19 8.35 -1.34 10.92
N ALA A 20 7.69 -2.50 11.02
CA ALA A 20 8.28 -3.71 11.58
C ALA A 20 9.55 -4.13 10.81
N PHE A 21 9.53 -4.09 9.47
CA PHE A 21 10.73 -4.37 8.67
C PHE A 21 11.87 -3.40 8.94
N ARG A 22 11.58 -2.12 9.18
CA ARG A 22 12.60 -1.11 9.52
C ARG A 22 13.12 -1.32 10.94
N ALA A 23 12.26 -1.72 11.86
CA ALA A 23 12.65 -2.04 13.23
C ALA A 23 13.58 -3.26 13.32
N LEU A 24 13.53 -4.21 12.38
CA LEU A 24 14.45 -5.36 12.35
C LEU A 24 15.93 -4.94 12.32
N ILE A 25 16.24 -3.83 11.64
CA ILE A 25 17.58 -3.25 11.53
C ILE A 25 18.10 -2.79 12.90
N VAL A 26 17.21 -2.38 13.80
CA VAL A 26 17.55 -2.02 15.18
C VAL A 26 17.56 -3.26 16.07
N PHE A 27 16.59 -4.17 15.91
CA PHE A 27 16.51 -5.39 16.72
C PHE A 27 17.70 -6.32 16.53
N GLN A 28 18.30 -6.39 15.33
CA GLN A 28 19.54 -7.16 15.12
C GLN A 28 20.70 -6.66 16.01
N HIS A 29 20.71 -5.37 16.40
CA HIS A 29 21.77 -4.77 17.20
C HIS A 29 21.49 -4.84 18.71
N LEU A 30 20.24 -4.63 19.12
CA LEU A 30 19.83 -4.52 20.51
C LEU A 30 19.40 -5.85 21.12
N GLU A 31 18.51 -6.58 20.44
CA GLU A 31 17.84 -7.77 20.98
C GLU A 31 17.56 -8.80 19.87
N PRO A 32 18.58 -9.56 19.43
CA PRO A 32 18.46 -10.47 18.29
C PRO A 32 17.35 -11.53 18.44
N GLY A 33 16.97 -11.85 19.68
CA GLY A 33 15.87 -12.79 19.97
C GLY A 33 14.51 -12.36 19.41
N TRP A 34 14.28 -11.04 19.28
CA TRP A 34 13.03 -10.49 18.73
C TRP A 34 12.98 -10.44 17.21
N PHE A 35 14.09 -10.71 16.52
CA PHE A 35 14.15 -10.63 15.07
C PHE A 35 13.09 -11.51 14.39
N ARG A 36 13.01 -12.79 14.75
CA ARG A 36 12.07 -13.75 14.12
C ARG A 36 10.60 -13.40 14.38
N PRO A 37 10.15 -13.16 15.63
CA PRO A 37 8.77 -12.73 15.89
C PRO A 37 8.36 -11.48 15.11
N VAL A 38 9.21 -10.44 15.10
CA VAL A 38 8.92 -9.18 14.40
C VAL A 38 8.90 -9.41 12.89
N TRP A 39 9.80 -10.24 12.36
CA TRP A 39 9.83 -10.58 10.94
C TRP A 39 8.58 -11.33 10.50
N TYR A 40 8.09 -12.31 11.28
CA TYR A 40 6.84 -13.02 10.95
C TYR A 40 5.65 -12.07 10.89
N ILE A 41 5.52 -11.16 11.87
CA ILE A 41 4.45 -10.15 11.89
C ILE A 41 4.55 -9.23 10.67
N ALA A 42 5.78 -8.77 10.35
CA ALA A 42 6.02 -7.90 9.21
C ALA A 42 5.62 -8.58 7.89
N VAL A 43 6.07 -9.82 7.66
CA VAL A 43 5.77 -10.61 6.45
C VAL A 43 4.29 -10.88 6.31
N ILE A 44 3.63 -11.36 7.37
CA ILE A 44 2.20 -11.70 7.33
C ILE A 44 1.36 -10.46 7.03
N GLY A 45 1.64 -9.33 7.68
CA GLY A 45 0.91 -8.11 7.37
C GLY A 45 1.19 -7.63 5.93
N TYR A 46 2.44 -7.63 5.46
CA TYR A 46 2.71 -7.30 4.05
C TYR A 46 1.97 -8.23 3.07
N PHE A 47 1.91 -9.52 3.36
CA PHE A 47 1.15 -10.46 2.53
C PHE A 47 -0.31 -10.02 2.37
N PHE A 48 -1.00 -9.75 3.47
CA PHE A 48 -2.41 -9.32 3.41
C PHE A 48 -2.57 -7.91 2.80
N PHE A 49 -1.67 -6.98 3.11
CA PHE A 49 -1.67 -5.64 2.53
C PHE A 49 -1.55 -5.69 1.00
N PHE A 50 -0.56 -6.42 0.48
CA PHE A 50 -0.34 -6.54 -0.95
C PHE A 50 -1.43 -7.36 -1.64
N LEU A 51 -2.00 -8.37 -0.98
CA LEU A 51 -3.14 -9.10 -1.52
C LEU A 51 -4.36 -8.18 -1.70
N TYR A 52 -4.65 -7.33 -0.72
CA TYR A 52 -5.72 -6.33 -0.84
C TYR A 52 -5.45 -5.34 -1.98
N ARG A 53 -4.24 -4.76 -2.02
CA ARG A 53 -3.79 -3.86 -3.09
C ARG A 53 -3.92 -4.49 -4.47
N PHE A 54 -3.51 -5.76 -4.59
CA PHE A 54 -3.63 -6.52 -5.83
C PHE A 54 -5.08 -6.69 -6.26
N LYS A 55 -5.98 -7.09 -5.36
CA LYS A 55 -7.41 -7.26 -5.66
C LYS A 55 -8.06 -5.96 -6.12
N ILE A 56 -7.78 -4.84 -5.44
CA ILE A 56 -8.32 -3.52 -5.84
C ILE A 56 -7.76 -3.10 -7.21
N SER A 57 -6.45 -3.21 -7.42
CA SER A 57 -5.82 -2.86 -8.70
C SER A 57 -6.38 -3.70 -9.86
N LYS A 58 -6.52 -5.02 -9.65
CA LYS A 58 -7.11 -5.93 -10.64
C LYS A 58 -8.56 -5.56 -10.94
N LYS A 59 -9.38 -5.28 -9.91
CA LYS A 59 -10.77 -4.83 -10.10
C LYS A 59 -10.86 -3.55 -10.93
N ARG A 60 -9.97 -2.57 -10.70
CA ARG A 60 -9.92 -1.33 -11.50
C ARG A 60 -9.55 -1.59 -12.96
N LYS A 61 -8.52 -2.43 -13.20
CA LYS A 61 -8.09 -2.79 -14.56
C LYS A 61 -9.19 -3.53 -15.32
N ASN A 62 -9.86 -4.50 -14.67
CA ASN A 62 -10.98 -5.22 -15.27
C ASN A 62 -12.13 -4.26 -15.61
N ALA A 63 -12.54 -3.39 -14.69
CA ALA A 63 -13.61 -2.42 -14.96
C ALA A 63 -13.28 -1.49 -16.16
N ILE A 64 -12.02 -1.10 -16.34
CA ILE A 64 -11.60 -0.32 -17.52
C ILE A 64 -11.75 -1.14 -18.81
N ALA A 65 -11.36 -2.43 -18.78
CA ALA A 65 -11.42 -3.32 -19.93
C ALA A 65 -12.85 -3.74 -20.29
N ASP A 66 -13.63 -4.17 -19.30
CA ASP A 66 -15.00 -4.68 -19.45
C ASP A 66 -15.92 -3.62 -20.06
N TYR A 67 -15.77 -2.35 -19.63
CA TYR A 67 -16.54 -1.22 -20.15
C TYR A 67 -15.88 -0.50 -21.33
N ARG A 68 -14.68 -0.95 -21.76
CA ARG A 68 -13.87 -0.35 -22.83
C ARG A 68 -13.71 1.17 -22.69
N LEU A 69 -13.57 1.65 -21.45
CA LEU A 69 -13.67 3.08 -21.12
C LEU A 69 -12.62 3.91 -21.86
N ILE A 70 -11.40 3.40 -21.98
CA ILE A 70 -10.32 4.08 -22.70
C ILE A 70 -10.65 4.24 -24.19
N GLU A 71 -11.21 3.20 -24.82
CA GLU A 71 -11.58 3.23 -26.24
C GLU A 71 -12.69 4.26 -26.47
N LYS A 72 -13.76 4.21 -25.66
CA LYS A 72 -14.89 5.14 -25.74
C LYS A 72 -14.45 6.60 -25.58
N ILE A 73 -13.54 6.88 -24.64
CA ILE A 73 -13.00 8.24 -24.46
C ILE A 73 -12.15 8.65 -25.67
N LYS A 74 -11.30 7.76 -26.19
CA LYS A 74 -10.45 8.05 -27.37
C LYS A 74 -11.24 8.32 -28.64
N THR A 75 -12.33 7.60 -28.86
CA THR A 75 -13.19 7.76 -30.05
C THR A 75 -14.26 8.83 -29.88
N ASN A 76 -14.26 9.55 -28.75
CA ASN A 76 -15.28 10.52 -28.38
C ASN A 76 -16.71 9.92 -28.43
N ALA A 77 -16.84 8.63 -28.12
CA ALA A 77 -18.10 7.93 -28.07
C ALA A 77 -18.93 8.38 -26.86
N CYS A 78 -20.25 8.34 -26.99
CA CYS A 78 -21.15 8.69 -25.89
C CYS A 78 -21.00 7.68 -24.73
N LEU A 79 -20.73 8.19 -23.52
CA LEU A 79 -20.67 7.39 -22.30
C LEU A 79 -22.09 7.22 -21.74
N SER A 80 -22.51 5.97 -21.53
CA SER A 80 -23.77 5.66 -20.86
C SER A 80 -23.73 6.07 -19.38
N ASP A 81 -24.89 6.12 -18.72
CA ASP A 81 -24.96 6.39 -17.29
C ASP A 81 -24.20 5.33 -16.46
N GLU A 82 -24.18 4.09 -16.94
CA GLU A 82 -23.40 3.02 -16.34
C GLU A 82 -21.89 3.26 -16.51
N ASP A 83 -21.42 3.63 -17.72
CA ASP A 83 -20.03 3.98 -17.98
C ASP A 83 -19.57 5.13 -17.07
N ARG A 84 -20.41 6.16 -16.91
CA ARG A 84 -20.15 7.31 -16.03
C ARG A 84 -20.06 6.88 -14.58
N GLY A 85 -20.93 5.98 -14.11
CA GLY A 85 -20.89 5.43 -12.77
C GLY A 85 -19.59 4.66 -12.50
N VAL A 86 -19.15 3.83 -13.44
CA VAL A 86 -17.89 3.07 -13.34
C VAL A 86 -16.68 4.00 -13.37
N LEU A 87 -16.67 4.99 -14.27
CA LEU A 87 -15.61 5.99 -14.35
C LEU A 87 -15.51 6.80 -13.04
N LEU A 88 -16.64 7.23 -12.49
CA LEU A 88 -16.68 7.92 -11.20
C LEU A 88 -16.13 7.05 -10.08
N TYR A 89 -16.49 5.76 -10.03
CA TYR A 89 -15.91 4.81 -9.09
C TYR A 89 -14.39 4.70 -9.25
N LEU A 90 -13.88 4.58 -10.48
CA LEU A 90 -12.45 4.47 -10.75
C LEU A 90 -11.70 5.72 -10.27
N LEU A 91 -12.17 6.90 -10.63
CA LEU A 91 -11.57 8.17 -10.23
C LEU A 91 -11.62 8.37 -8.71
N SER A 92 -12.79 8.14 -8.09
CA SER A 92 -12.94 8.23 -6.63
C SER A 92 -12.06 7.21 -5.90
N SER A 93 -11.86 6.01 -6.45
CA SER A 93 -11.00 4.99 -5.84
C SER A 93 -9.51 5.38 -5.84
N ILE A 94 -9.09 6.27 -6.73
CA ILE A 94 -7.71 6.79 -6.76
C ILE A 94 -7.59 7.88 -5.69
N THR A 95 -8.53 8.82 -5.61
CA THR A 95 -8.46 9.94 -4.66
C THR A 95 -8.66 9.54 -3.20
N VAL A 96 -9.40 8.47 -2.92
CA VAL A 96 -9.60 7.94 -1.56
C VAL A 96 -8.39 7.11 -1.08
N SER A 97 -7.51 6.70 -1.98
CA SER A 97 -6.37 5.85 -1.67
C SER A 97 -5.31 6.63 -0.88
N LEU A 98 -4.97 6.18 0.34
CA LEU A 98 -3.89 6.75 1.17
C LEU A 98 -2.50 6.22 0.74
N GLU A 99 -2.32 5.97 -0.55
CA GLU A 99 -1.12 5.36 -1.11
C GLU A 99 0.09 6.29 -1.01
N ASP A 100 -0.09 7.56 -1.39
CA ASP A 100 0.97 8.56 -1.37
C ASP A 100 1.49 8.80 0.06
N ILE A 101 0.58 8.76 1.06
CA ILE A 101 0.94 8.87 2.47
C ILE A 101 1.76 7.66 2.91
N ASN A 102 1.36 6.44 2.52
CA ASN A 102 2.14 5.24 2.78
C ASN A 102 3.55 5.35 2.18
N TYR A 103 3.67 5.85 0.94
CA TYR A 103 4.96 6.04 0.30
C TYR A 103 5.84 7.05 1.03
N ALA A 104 5.28 8.20 1.41
CA ALA A 104 6.02 9.22 2.15
C ALA A 104 6.52 8.70 3.50
N ILE A 105 5.65 8.04 4.28
CA ILE A 105 6.04 7.52 5.60
C ILE A 105 7.12 6.43 5.47
N ILE A 106 6.93 5.47 4.56
CA ILE A 106 7.92 4.41 4.33
C ILE A 106 9.27 4.99 3.91
N PHE A 107 9.25 5.99 3.02
CA PHE A 107 10.47 6.66 2.56
C PHE A 107 11.24 7.30 3.72
N VAL A 108 10.57 8.14 4.52
CA VAL A 108 11.18 8.83 5.68
C VAL A 108 11.71 7.81 6.69
N LEU A 109 10.91 6.82 7.05
CA LEU A 109 11.32 5.78 8.00
C LEU A 109 12.48 4.94 7.51
N SER A 110 12.59 4.71 6.20
CA SER A 110 13.71 3.97 5.62
C SER A 110 15.02 4.76 5.78
N ILE A 111 14.99 6.07 5.58
CA ILE A 111 16.14 6.95 5.84
C ILE A 111 16.54 6.86 7.31
N VAL A 112 15.58 7.00 8.22
CA VAL A 112 15.82 6.92 9.68
C VAL A 112 16.41 5.58 10.08
N ALA A 113 15.87 4.48 9.53
CA ALA A 113 16.34 3.13 9.86
C ALA A 113 17.78 2.89 9.40
N VAL A 114 18.13 3.32 8.18
CA VAL A 114 19.50 3.20 7.66
C VAL A 114 20.46 4.08 8.46
N ALA A 115 20.08 5.32 8.78
CA ALA A 115 20.91 6.19 9.61
C ALA A 115 21.15 5.58 11.01
N GLY A 116 20.10 5.02 11.62
CA GLY A 116 20.19 4.32 12.90
C GLY A 116 21.12 3.11 12.85
N ASP A 117 21.05 2.31 11.78
CA ASP A 117 21.94 1.16 11.55
C ASP A 117 23.41 1.57 11.53
N ILE A 118 23.73 2.60 10.73
CA ILE A 118 25.09 3.12 10.58
C ILE A 118 25.62 3.62 11.92
N ILE A 119 24.82 4.40 12.66
CA ILE A 119 25.22 4.92 13.98
C ILE A 119 25.51 3.77 14.94
N LEU A 120 24.62 2.79 15.03
CA LEU A 120 24.79 1.63 15.92
C LEU A 120 25.96 0.74 15.53
N THR A 121 26.25 0.63 14.24
CA THR A 121 27.39 -0.14 13.73
C THR A 121 28.72 0.54 14.00
N VAL A 122 28.78 1.88 13.87
CA VAL A 122 30.02 2.65 14.09
C VAL A 122 30.36 2.80 15.58
N TRP A 123 29.34 2.86 16.45
CA TRP A 123 29.52 3.06 17.89
C TRP A 123 29.75 1.76 18.69
N LYS A 124 29.62 0.59 18.05
CA LYS A 124 29.79 -0.73 18.66
C LYS A 124 31.11 -1.36 18.23
#